data_AF-A0A7S2WTF0-F1
#
_entry.id   AF-A0A7S2WTF0-F1
#
_cell.length_a   1.000
_cell.length_b   1.000
_cell.length_c   1.000
_cell.angle_alpha   90.00
_cell.angle_beta   90.00
_cell.angle_gamma   90.00
#
_symmetry.space_group_name_H-M   'P 1'
#
loop_
_entity.id
_entity.type
_entity.pdbx_description
1 polymer ?
#
loop_
_entity_poly.entity_id
_entity_poly.type
_entity_poly.pdbx_seq_one_letter_code
_entity_poly.pdbx_strand_id
1 'polypeptide(L)'
;AYIQSQCDEELTKWWGQYCESLGEYDRAIHVYQRAGDELSLVRLYCFMDNLQAAAEIALNSSNGAASYHLARQYEQRQDTGEAIQFYSRAGRYNHAVRLAKENGLDTEIVNLALRASKNTMVEAARYLESKGLYEDAVVLYQKGGNVPRALDLCFRVELFDLLTNIADSLSIRPKPSSNNQDGKKNHNGASVADVEQTREEYGDSTTESSPEILARCAEFFIKHNLYDKAVHLYITSGDYETALELCFNQKVIITEEMAESMTLEKMSVTPAAKKSTKTMSKIKSHNERRQQLLE
;
A
#
# COMPACT_ATOMS: atom_id res chain seq x y z
N ALA A 1 35.26 -14.04 -40.84
CA ALA A 1 36.24 -12.93 -40.72
C ALA A 1 35.58 -11.55 -40.65
N TYR A 2 34.57 -11.22 -41.47
CA TYR A 2 33.94 -9.87 -41.50
C TYR A 2 33.14 -9.48 -40.24
N ILE A 3 32.36 -10.42 -39.68
CA ILE A 3 31.53 -10.21 -38.45
C ILE A 3 32.38 -10.18 -37.16
N GLN A 4 33.59 -10.72 -37.22
CA GLN A 4 34.52 -10.63 -36.08
C GLN A 4 35.21 -9.27 -36.00
N SER A 5 35.36 -8.56 -37.14
CA SER A 5 36.03 -7.26 -37.23
C SER A 5 35.12 -6.04 -37.02
N GLN A 6 33.80 -6.18 -37.19
CA GLN A 6 32.82 -5.11 -36.98
C GLN A 6 32.08 -5.38 -35.67
N CYS A 7 32.34 -4.58 -34.63
CA CYS A 7 31.69 -4.65 -33.32
C CYS A 7 30.30 -3.99 -33.34
N ASP A 8 29.46 -4.35 -34.30
CA ASP A 8 28.06 -3.95 -34.30
C ASP A 8 27.25 -4.93 -33.45
N GLU A 9 26.55 -4.40 -32.45
CA GLU A 9 25.74 -5.16 -31.50
C GLU A 9 24.58 -5.88 -32.22
N GLU A 10 23.92 -5.19 -33.16
CA GLU A 10 22.78 -5.75 -33.91
C GLU A 10 23.24 -6.86 -34.85
N LEU A 11 24.36 -6.66 -35.55
CA LEU A 11 24.95 -7.67 -36.42
C LEU A 11 25.40 -8.91 -35.63
N THR A 12 25.95 -8.72 -34.44
CA THR A 12 26.36 -9.83 -33.56
C THR A 12 25.14 -10.60 -33.06
N LYS A 13 24.04 -9.92 -32.69
CA LYS A 13 22.76 -10.57 -32.33
C LYS A 13 22.16 -11.35 -33.51
N TRP A 14 22.15 -10.77 -34.70
CA TRP A 14 21.68 -11.45 -35.92
C TRP A 14 22.50 -12.71 -36.22
N TRP A 15 23.83 -12.63 -36.08
CA TRP A 15 24.70 -13.79 -36.25
C TRP A 15 24.44 -14.88 -35.21
N GLY A 16 24.14 -14.52 -33.96
CA GLY A 16 23.72 -15.46 -32.93
C GLY A 16 22.43 -16.20 -33.31
N GLN A 17 21.43 -15.47 -33.79
CA GLN A 17 20.16 -16.04 -34.26
C GLN A 17 20.35 -16.97 -35.46
N TYR A 18 21.27 -16.61 -36.37
CA TYR A 18 21.63 -17.46 -37.50
C TYR A 18 22.29 -18.77 -37.03
N CYS A 19 23.21 -18.73 -36.07
CA CYS A 19 23.79 -19.92 -35.46
C CYS A 19 22.75 -20.81 -34.76
N GLU A 20 21.78 -20.22 -34.06
CA GLU A 20 20.64 -20.97 -33.49
C GLU A 20 19.84 -21.71 -34.56
N SER A 21 19.58 -21.06 -35.71
CA SER A 21 18.83 -21.66 -36.83
C SER A 21 19.55 -22.87 -37.45
N LEU A 22 20.88 -22.90 -37.37
CA LEU A 22 21.72 -24.00 -37.83
C LEU A 22 21.88 -25.11 -36.77
N GLY A 23 21.39 -24.90 -35.54
CA GLY A 23 21.59 -25.82 -34.41
C GLY A 23 23.01 -25.74 -33.81
N GLU A 24 23.82 -24.77 -34.20
CA GLU A 24 25.18 -24.57 -33.67
C GLU A 24 25.14 -23.78 -32.35
N TYR A 25 24.56 -24.38 -31.30
CA TYR A 25 24.30 -23.71 -30.03
C TYR A 25 25.56 -23.24 -29.29
N ASP A 26 26.65 -24.02 -29.31
CA ASP A 26 27.91 -23.62 -28.67
C ASP A 26 28.48 -22.33 -29.27
N ARG A 27 28.40 -22.18 -30.59
CA ARG A 27 28.82 -20.96 -31.27
C ARG A 27 27.88 -19.80 -30.97
N ALA A 28 26.56 -20.06 -30.93
CA ALA A 28 25.57 -19.05 -30.58
C ALA A 28 25.82 -18.49 -29.16
N ILE A 29 26.14 -19.34 -28.17
CA ILE A 29 26.49 -18.92 -26.80
C ILE A 29 27.67 -17.94 -26.82
N HIS A 30 28.76 -18.29 -27.49
CA HIS A 30 29.94 -17.42 -27.58
C HIS A 30 29.62 -16.07 -28.24
N VAL A 31 28.75 -16.08 -29.25
CA VAL A 31 28.31 -14.88 -29.96
C VAL A 31 27.45 -14.00 -29.05
N TYR A 32 26.48 -14.57 -28.33
CA TYR A 32 25.63 -13.82 -27.41
C TYR A 32 26.37 -13.32 -26.16
N GLN A 33 27.34 -14.08 -25.64
CA GLN A 33 28.25 -13.61 -24.60
C GLN A 33 29.03 -12.38 -25.04
N ARG A 34 29.53 -12.39 -26.29
CA ARG A 34 30.24 -11.24 -26.87
C ARG A 34 29.30 -10.05 -27.13
N ALA A 35 28.04 -10.32 -27.48
CA ALA A 35 27.02 -9.29 -27.66
C ALA A 35 26.47 -8.73 -26.34
N GLY A 36 26.74 -9.36 -25.20
CA GLY A 36 26.11 -9.00 -23.92
C GLY A 36 24.60 -9.25 -23.88
N ASP A 37 24.07 -10.11 -24.76
CA ASP A 37 22.62 -10.41 -24.80
C ASP A 37 22.27 -11.54 -23.82
N GLU A 38 22.07 -11.14 -22.57
CA GLU A 38 21.76 -12.04 -21.45
C GLU A 38 20.42 -12.75 -21.63
N LEU A 39 19.43 -12.11 -22.28
CA LEU A 39 18.11 -12.71 -22.50
C LEU A 39 18.21 -13.89 -23.47
N SER A 40 18.90 -13.69 -24.60
CA SER A 40 19.12 -14.76 -25.59
C SER A 40 19.93 -15.90 -25.00
N LEU A 41 20.95 -15.61 -24.17
CA LEU A 41 21.70 -16.63 -23.44
C LEU A 41 20.82 -17.46 -22.50
N VAL A 42 20.06 -16.81 -21.61
CA VAL A 42 19.18 -17.51 -20.67
C VAL A 42 18.16 -18.36 -21.41
N ARG A 43 17.57 -17.84 -22.49
CA ARG A 43 16.63 -18.59 -23.34
C ARG A 43 17.30 -19.84 -23.94
N LEU A 44 18.53 -19.72 -24.44
CA LEU A 44 19.25 -20.83 -25.05
C LEU A 44 19.63 -21.90 -24.02
N TYR A 45 20.11 -21.50 -22.84
CA TYR A 45 20.38 -22.44 -21.74
C TYR A 45 19.12 -23.13 -21.22
N CYS A 46 17.99 -22.41 -21.15
CA CYS A 46 16.69 -23.02 -20.82
C CYS A 46 16.27 -24.06 -21.88
N PHE A 47 16.51 -23.79 -23.17
CA PHE A 47 16.21 -24.73 -24.25
C PHE A 47 17.08 -26.00 -24.19
N MET A 48 18.34 -25.87 -23.80
CA MET A 48 19.27 -26.99 -23.59
C MET A 48 19.05 -27.73 -22.25
N ASP A 49 17.98 -27.42 -21.52
CA ASP A 49 17.66 -27.98 -20.20
C ASP A 49 18.71 -27.70 -19.10
N ASN A 50 19.64 -26.77 -19.33
CA ASN A 50 20.66 -26.39 -18.36
C ASN A 50 20.21 -25.16 -17.57
N LEU A 51 19.32 -25.38 -16.59
CA LEU A 51 18.79 -24.30 -15.75
C LEU A 51 19.81 -23.70 -14.80
N GLN A 52 20.83 -24.47 -14.39
CA GLN A 52 21.85 -23.98 -13.47
C GLN A 52 22.69 -22.89 -14.13
N ALA A 53 23.19 -23.13 -15.35
CA ALA A 53 23.91 -22.11 -16.11
C ALA A 53 23.02 -20.89 -16.43
N ALA A 54 21.74 -21.13 -16.74
CA ALA A 54 20.77 -20.04 -16.96
C ALA A 54 20.58 -19.18 -15.69
N ALA A 55 20.50 -19.81 -14.52
CA ALA A 55 20.35 -19.15 -13.22
C ALA A 55 21.57 -18.31 -12.87
N GLU A 56 22.78 -18.84 -13.05
CA GLU A 56 24.01 -18.08 -12.84
C GLU A 56 24.04 -16.80 -13.68
N ILE A 57 23.69 -16.90 -14.96
CA ILE A 57 23.61 -15.74 -15.85
C ILE A 57 22.54 -14.76 -15.35
N ALA A 58 21.33 -15.23 -15.03
CA ALA A 58 20.24 -14.37 -14.55
C ALA A 58 20.55 -13.69 -13.20
N LEU A 59 21.32 -14.34 -12.32
CA LEU A 59 21.74 -13.80 -11.02
C LEU A 59 22.84 -12.75 -11.16
N ASN A 60 23.73 -12.91 -12.13
CA ASN A 60 24.79 -11.94 -12.43
C ASN A 60 24.28 -10.79 -13.32
N SER A 61 23.24 -11.05 -14.10
CA SER A 61 22.57 -10.11 -14.99
C SER A 61 21.70 -9.09 -14.25
N SER A 62 21.67 -7.86 -14.74
CA SER A 62 20.71 -6.83 -14.30
C SER A 62 19.43 -6.80 -15.14
N ASN A 63 19.31 -7.71 -16.12
CA ASN A 63 18.20 -7.76 -17.05
C ASN A 63 16.98 -8.48 -16.45
N GLY A 64 15.95 -7.71 -16.11
CA GLY A 64 14.69 -8.24 -15.59
C GLY A 64 13.96 -9.18 -16.56
N ALA A 65 14.12 -9.03 -17.87
CA ALA A 65 13.48 -9.90 -18.85
C ALA A 65 14.09 -11.32 -18.84
N ALA A 66 15.41 -11.42 -18.68
CA ALA A 66 16.11 -12.70 -18.57
C ALA A 66 15.67 -13.44 -17.29
N SER A 67 15.63 -12.73 -16.15
CA SER A 67 15.10 -13.28 -14.88
C SER A 67 13.64 -13.73 -15.01
N TYR A 68 12.80 -12.96 -15.70
CA TYR A 68 11.39 -13.33 -15.93
C TYR A 68 11.23 -14.59 -16.79
N HIS A 69 12.04 -14.73 -17.84
CA HIS A 69 12.01 -15.92 -18.69
C HIS A 69 12.37 -17.18 -17.89
N LEU A 70 13.42 -17.11 -17.07
CA LEU A 70 13.83 -18.21 -16.21
C LEU A 70 12.78 -18.54 -15.15
N ALA A 71 12.16 -17.51 -14.53
CA ALA A 71 11.07 -17.71 -13.57
C ALA A 71 9.91 -18.52 -14.17
N ARG A 72 9.51 -18.21 -15.42
CA ARG A 72 8.46 -18.94 -16.13
C ARG A 72 8.83 -20.40 -16.38
N GLN A 73 10.12 -20.68 -16.63
CA GLN A 73 10.60 -22.04 -16.82
C GLN A 73 10.54 -22.85 -15.52
N TYR A 74 10.92 -22.25 -14.39
CA TYR A 74 10.75 -22.88 -13.07
C TYR A 74 9.27 -23.07 -12.70
N GLU A 75 8.40 -22.11 -13.03
CA GLU A 75 6.95 -22.25 -12.81
C GLU A 75 6.37 -23.45 -13.58
N GLN A 76 6.78 -23.68 -14.84
CA GLN A 76 6.35 -24.85 -15.63
C GLN A 76 6.80 -26.18 -15.02
N ARG A 77 7.93 -26.18 -14.30
CA ARG A 77 8.46 -27.35 -13.59
C ARG A 77 7.92 -27.51 -12.18
N GLN A 78 7.07 -26.58 -11.73
CA GLN A 78 6.53 -26.52 -10.36
C GLN A 78 7.61 -26.28 -9.28
N ASP A 79 8.77 -25.74 -9.65
CA ASP A 79 9.80 -25.30 -8.72
C ASP A 79 9.46 -23.90 -8.18
N THR A 80 8.53 -23.86 -7.24
CA THR A 80 7.86 -22.63 -6.80
C THR A 80 8.78 -21.66 -6.07
N GLY A 81 9.71 -22.17 -5.26
CA GLY A 81 10.67 -21.35 -4.53
C GLY A 81 11.58 -20.54 -5.46
N GLU A 82 12.21 -21.22 -6.41
CA GLU A 82 13.08 -20.58 -7.42
C GLU A 82 12.29 -19.63 -8.32
N ALA A 83 11.08 -20.03 -8.76
CA ALA A 83 10.22 -19.17 -9.56
C ALA A 83 9.89 -17.85 -8.85
N ILE A 84 9.54 -17.88 -7.55
CA ILE A 84 9.26 -16.68 -6.75
C ILE A 84 10.50 -15.78 -6.65
N GLN A 85 11.68 -16.37 -6.42
CA GLN A 85 12.93 -15.63 -6.33
C GLN A 85 13.23 -14.86 -7.62
N PHE A 86 13.13 -15.53 -8.78
CA PHE A 86 13.37 -14.90 -10.07
C PHE A 86 12.27 -13.90 -10.47
N TYR A 87 11.00 -14.13 -10.10
CA TYR A 87 9.94 -13.14 -10.29
C TYR A 87 10.16 -11.87 -9.44
N SER A 88 10.59 -12.02 -8.19
CA SER A 88 10.97 -10.92 -7.31
C SER A 88 12.15 -10.14 -7.89
N ARG A 89 13.17 -10.83 -8.42
CA ARG A 89 14.31 -10.21 -9.10
C ARG A 89 13.90 -9.45 -10.36
N ALA A 90 12.96 -9.98 -11.14
CA ALA A 90 12.41 -9.31 -12.31
C ALA A 90 11.48 -8.11 -11.96
N GLY A 91 11.21 -7.87 -10.67
CA GLY A 91 10.28 -6.84 -10.20
C GLY A 91 8.81 -7.16 -10.51
N ARG A 92 8.49 -8.42 -10.85
CA ARG A 92 7.14 -8.88 -11.20
C ARG A 92 6.45 -9.54 -10.01
N TYR A 93 6.26 -8.76 -8.95
CA TYR A 93 5.70 -9.26 -7.69
C TYR A 93 4.27 -9.81 -7.82
N ASN A 94 3.46 -9.32 -8.77
CA ASN A 94 2.10 -9.84 -9.00
C ASN A 94 2.11 -11.34 -9.35
N HIS A 95 3.08 -11.78 -10.14
CA HIS A 95 3.25 -13.19 -10.47
C HIS A 95 3.75 -13.99 -9.27
N ALA A 96 4.71 -13.44 -8.51
CA ALA A 96 5.22 -14.08 -7.30
C ALA A 96 4.12 -14.27 -6.24
N VAL A 97 3.29 -13.25 -5.98
CA VAL A 97 2.16 -13.30 -5.04
C VAL A 97 1.12 -14.32 -5.51
N ARG A 98 0.78 -14.34 -6.81
CA ARG A 98 -0.15 -15.34 -7.35
C ARG A 98 0.38 -16.76 -7.11
N LEU A 99 1.64 -17.01 -7.45
CA LEU A 99 2.24 -18.33 -7.32
C LEU A 99 2.34 -18.75 -5.84
N ALA A 100 2.67 -17.81 -4.94
CA ALA A 100 2.70 -18.04 -3.50
C ALA A 100 1.31 -18.42 -2.95
N LYS A 101 0.24 -17.75 -3.42
CA LYS A 101 -1.15 -18.08 -3.05
C LYS A 101 -1.58 -19.47 -3.52
N GLU A 102 -1.23 -19.84 -4.75
CA GLU A 102 -1.56 -21.16 -5.32
C GLU A 102 -0.87 -22.31 -4.55
N ASN A 103 0.30 -22.06 -3.97
CA ASN A 103 1.10 -23.05 -3.24
C ASN A 103 1.00 -22.95 -1.72
N GLY A 104 0.17 -22.05 -1.18
CA GLY A 104 0.00 -21.88 0.27
C GLY A 104 1.24 -21.36 0.99
N LEU A 105 2.10 -20.59 0.31
CA LEU A 105 3.30 -19.98 0.88
C LEU A 105 2.97 -18.69 1.63
N ASP A 106 2.13 -18.80 2.64
CA ASP A 106 1.48 -17.66 3.30
C ASP A 106 2.48 -16.68 3.94
N THR A 107 3.62 -17.18 4.43
CA THR A 107 4.69 -16.38 5.05
C THR A 107 5.36 -15.40 4.08
N GLU A 108 5.54 -15.79 2.82
CA GLU A 108 6.22 -14.98 1.81
C GLU A 108 5.30 -13.95 1.16
N ILE A 109 3.98 -14.20 1.19
CA ILE A 109 2.98 -13.34 0.54
C ILE A 109 3.06 -11.91 1.03
N VAL A 110 3.20 -11.69 2.34
CA VAL A 110 3.22 -10.34 2.93
C VAL A 110 4.42 -9.54 2.40
N ASN A 111 5.62 -10.13 2.47
CA ASN A 111 6.85 -9.49 2.00
C ASN A 111 6.81 -9.18 0.50
N LEU A 112 6.26 -10.08 -0.31
CA LEU A 112 6.10 -9.89 -1.75
C LEU A 112 5.04 -8.83 -2.08
N ALA A 113 3.91 -8.84 -1.37
CA ALA A 113 2.81 -7.91 -1.58
C ALA A 113 3.17 -6.47 -1.21
N LEU A 114 3.96 -6.27 -0.15
CA LEU A 114 4.44 -4.95 0.26
C LEU A 114 5.33 -4.27 -0.80
N ARG A 115 5.95 -5.06 -1.69
CA ARG A 115 6.76 -4.57 -2.82
C ARG A 115 5.95 -4.46 -4.12
N ALA A 116 4.73 -5.00 -4.14
CA ALA A 116 3.87 -5.03 -5.30
C ALA A 116 3.03 -3.75 -5.45
N SER A 117 2.13 -3.76 -6.43
CA SER A 117 1.17 -2.68 -6.61
C SER A 117 0.11 -2.67 -5.49
N LYS A 118 -0.50 -1.50 -5.22
CA LYS A 118 -1.60 -1.37 -4.24
C LYS A 118 -2.74 -2.35 -4.49
N ASN A 119 -3.12 -2.57 -5.74
CA ASN A 119 -4.18 -3.51 -6.12
C ASN A 119 -3.83 -4.95 -5.69
N THR A 120 -2.60 -5.38 -5.99
CA THR A 120 -2.08 -6.70 -5.61
C THR A 120 -2.01 -6.85 -4.10
N MET A 121 -1.71 -5.78 -3.38
CA MET A 121 -1.69 -5.76 -1.92
C MET A 121 -3.07 -6.05 -1.33
N VAL A 122 -4.13 -5.43 -1.88
CA VAL A 122 -5.52 -5.67 -1.47
C VAL A 122 -5.96 -7.10 -1.82
N GLU A 123 -5.58 -7.62 -2.99
CA GLU A 123 -5.87 -9.01 -3.38
C GLU A 123 -5.14 -10.05 -2.51
N ALA A 124 -3.93 -9.74 -2.04
CA ALA A 124 -3.20 -10.56 -1.08
C ALA A 124 -3.86 -10.50 0.30
N ALA A 125 -4.28 -9.32 0.75
CA ALA A 125 -4.99 -9.13 2.01
C ALA A 125 -6.29 -9.96 2.07
N ARG A 126 -7.10 -9.94 1.00
CA ARG A 126 -8.33 -10.77 0.90
C ARG A 126 -8.05 -12.26 1.05
N TYR A 127 -6.96 -12.74 0.47
CA TYR A 127 -6.57 -14.13 0.59
C TYR A 127 -6.18 -14.48 2.04
N LEU A 128 -5.34 -13.66 2.68
CA LEU A 128 -4.95 -13.86 4.08
C LEU A 128 -6.16 -13.77 5.03
N GLU A 129 -7.11 -12.87 4.77
CA GLU A 129 -8.38 -12.77 5.52
C GLU A 129 -9.18 -14.08 5.45
N SER A 130 -9.27 -14.71 4.27
CA SER A 130 -9.94 -16.00 4.11
C SER A 130 -9.23 -17.17 4.80
N LYS A 131 -7.92 -17.04 5.05
CA LYS A 131 -7.12 -17.98 5.82
C LYS A 131 -7.18 -17.75 7.34
N GLY A 132 -7.71 -16.62 7.78
CA GLY A 132 -7.75 -16.22 9.18
C GLY A 132 -6.49 -15.50 9.68
N LEU A 133 -5.57 -15.14 8.77
CA LEU A 133 -4.37 -14.34 9.08
C LEU A 133 -4.74 -12.86 9.07
N TYR A 134 -5.49 -12.44 10.09
CA TYR A 134 -6.10 -11.12 10.13
C TYR A 134 -5.10 -9.99 10.35
N GLU A 135 -4.07 -10.20 11.16
CA GLU A 135 -3.05 -9.18 11.45
C GLU A 135 -2.33 -8.74 10.16
N ASP A 136 -1.83 -9.70 9.40
CA ASP A 136 -1.17 -9.45 8.12
C ASP A 136 -2.12 -8.84 7.09
N ALA A 137 -3.37 -9.31 7.05
CA ALA A 137 -4.39 -8.76 6.16
C ALA A 137 -4.66 -7.27 6.43
N VAL A 138 -4.76 -6.87 7.71
CA VAL A 138 -4.96 -5.46 8.11
C VAL A 138 -3.79 -4.60 7.63
N VAL A 139 -2.54 -5.06 7.83
CA VAL A 139 -1.34 -4.33 7.39
C VAL A 139 -1.36 -4.12 5.87
N LEU A 140 -1.68 -5.18 5.10
CA LEU A 140 -1.77 -5.10 3.65
C LEU A 140 -2.93 -4.21 3.17
N TYR A 141 -4.10 -4.25 3.82
CA TYR A 141 -5.21 -3.35 3.49
C TYR A 141 -4.85 -1.88 3.75
N GLN A 142 -4.22 -1.57 4.88
CA GLN A 142 -3.78 -0.22 5.21
C GLN A 142 -2.77 0.30 4.17
N LYS A 143 -1.72 -0.49 3.88
CA LYS A 143 -0.68 -0.11 2.91
C LYS A 143 -1.20 -0.09 1.48
N GLY A 144 -2.23 -0.90 1.17
CA GLY A 144 -2.93 -0.94 -0.11
C GLY A 144 -3.88 0.25 -0.33
N GLY A 145 -4.16 1.05 0.70
CA GLY A 145 -5.08 2.18 0.65
C GLY A 145 -6.55 1.83 0.91
N ASN A 146 -6.85 0.61 1.33
CA ASN A 146 -8.20 0.21 1.74
C ASN A 146 -8.34 0.26 3.26
N VAL A 147 -8.26 1.49 3.81
CA VAL A 147 -8.41 1.76 5.24
C VAL A 147 -9.78 1.32 5.80
N PRO A 148 -10.93 1.55 5.11
CA PRO A 148 -12.23 1.15 5.65
C PRO A 148 -12.32 -0.35 5.93
N ARG A 149 -11.84 -1.18 5.00
CA ARG A 149 -11.83 -2.64 5.19
C ARG A 149 -10.86 -3.06 6.30
N ALA A 150 -9.69 -2.42 6.39
CA ALA A 150 -8.74 -2.67 7.47
C ALA A 150 -9.38 -2.41 8.84
N LEU A 151 -10.10 -1.30 8.99
CA LEU A 151 -10.79 -0.95 10.22
C LEU A 151 -11.95 -1.90 10.55
N ASP A 152 -12.78 -2.25 9.56
CA ASP A 152 -13.85 -3.24 9.75
C ASP A 152 -13.29 -4.56 10.26
N LEU A 153 -12.14 -4.99 9.74
CA LEU A 153 -11.48 -6.22 10.16
C LEU A 153 -10.93 -6.10 11.59
N CYS A 154 -10.31 -4.97 11.94
CA CYS A 154 -9.87 -4.68 13.31
C CYS A 154 -11.03 -4.70 14.31
N PHE A 155 -12.17 -4.11 13.96
CA PHE A 155 -13.35 -4.09 14.86
C PHE A 155 -13.96 -5.48 15.04
N ARG A 156 -13.96 -6.30 13.99
CA ARG A 156 -14.52 -7.66 14.05
C ARG A 156 -13.67 -8.64 14.84
N VAL A 157 -12.34 -8.55 14.69
CA VAL A 157 -11.37 -9.47 15.31
C VAL A 157 -10.78 -8.89 16.60
N GLU A 158 -11.15 -7.65 16.95
CA GLU A 158 -10.66 -6.92 18.12
C GLU A 158 -9.13 -6.74 18.12
N LEU A 159 -8.54 -6.49 16.95
CA LEU A 159 -7.10 -6.23 16.79
C LEU A 159 -6.73 -4.81 17.26
N PHE A 160 -6.61 -4.66 18.57
CA PHE A 160 -6.46 -3.38 19.26
C PHE A 160 -5.19 -2.59 18.87
N ASP A 161 -4.04 -3.27 18.81
CA ASP A 161 -2.76 -2.61 18.53
C ASP A 161 -2.71 -2.05 17.11
N LEU A 162 -3.18 -2.85 16.15
CA LEU A 162 -3.26 -2.44 14.74
C LEU A 162 -4.29 -1.33 14.54
N LEU A 163 -5.43 -1.38 15.21
CA LEU A 163 -6.41 -0.30 15.19
C LEU A 163 -5.82 1.02 15.70
N THR A 164 -5.07 0.99 16.80
CA THR A 164 -4.36 2.16 17.33
C THR A 164 -3.41 2.73 16.28
N ASN A 165 -2.57 1.89 15.67
CA ASN A 165 -1.61 2.32 14.66
C ASN A 165 -2.29 2.96 13.44
N ILE A 166 -3.44 2.41 13.01
CA ILE A 166 -4.23 3.00 11.93
C ILE A 166 -4.81 4.34 12.39
N ALA A 167 -5.45 4.41 13.55
CA ALA A 167 -6.05 5.62 14.09
C ALA A 167 -5.03 6.77 14.24
N ASP A 168 -3.84 6.48 14.76
CA ASP A 168 -2.75 7.46 14.89
C ASP A 168 -2.31 7.97 13.51
N SER A 169 -2.18 7.06 12.52
CA SER A 169 -1.82 7.45 11.15
C SER A 169 -2.87 8.35 10.48
N LEU A 170 -4.14 8.20 10.85
CA LEU A 170 -5.24 9.05 10.38
C LEU A 170 -5.29 10.39 11.13
N SER A 171 -4.89 10.39 12.40
CA SER A 171 -4.91 11.56 13.27
C SER A 171 -3.79 12.56 12.97
N ILE A 172 -2.62 12.07 12.52
CA ILE A 172 -1.42 12.89 12.22
C ILE A 172 -1.54 13.66 10.89
N ARG A 173 -2.60 13.46 10.10
CA ARG A 173 -2.88 14.29 8.91
C ARG A 173 -4.01 15.29 9.19
N PRO A 174 -3.77 16.38 9.92
CA PRO A 174 -4.71 17.49 9.90
C PRO A 174 -4.74 18.04 8.47
N LYS A 175 -5.94 18.11 7.87
CA LYS A 175 -6.14 18.75 6.57
C LYS A 175 -5.63 20.19 6.63
N PRO A 176 -4.70 20.64 5.78
CA PRO A 176 -4.69 22.03 5.35
C PRO A 176 -5.85 22.20 4.36
N SER A 177 -6.96 22.77 4.82
CA SER A 177 -8.05 23.16 3.95
C SER A 177 -7.58 24.25 2.98
N SER A 178 -7.83 24.01 1.70
CA SER A 178 -7.82 24.93 0.54
C SER A 178 -6.45 25.45 0.06
N ASN A 179 -6.12 25.11 -1.19
CA ASN A 179 -5.89 26.16 -2.17
C ASN A 179 -6.16 25.70 -3.60
N ASN A 180 -6.89 26.57 -4.30
CA ASN A 180 -7.16 26.55 -5.72
C ASN A 180 -5.88 26.43 -6.54
N GLN A 181 -5.93 25.59 -7.59
CA GLN A 181 -5.25 25.94 -8.84
C GLN A 181 -6.15 25.62 -10.03
N ASP A 182 -6.26 26.66 -10.86
CA ASP A 182 -6.92 26.73 -12.15
C ASP A 182 -6.58 25.59 -13.09
N GLY A 183 -7.61 25.03 -13.73
CA GLY A 183 -7.49 24.03 -14.79
C GLY A 183 -8.60 24.21 -15.82
N LYS A 184 -8.31 25.07 -16.81
CA LYS A 184 -9.08 25.38 -18.02
C LYS A 184 -9.97 24.24 -18.53
N LYS A 185 -11.22 24.60 -18.85
CA LYS A 185 -12.10 23.86 -19.78
C LYS A 185 -11.35 23.58 -21.08
N ASN A 186 -11.19 22.31 -21.43
CA ASN A 186 -11.04 21.88 -22.81
C ASN A 186 -12.17 20.90 -23.12
N HIS A 187 -13.16 21.39 -23.85
CA HIS A 187 -14.04 20.54 -24.64
C HIS A 187 -13.22 19.95 -25.78
N ASN A 188 -13.28 18.63 -25.94
CA ASN A 188 -13.43 17.95 -27.23
C ASN A 188 -13.88 16.51 -26.95
N GLY A 189 -15.07 16.16 -27.45
CA GLY A 189 -15.63 14.83 -27.31
C GLY A 189 -15.15 13.88 -28.42
N ALA A 190 -15.20 12.59 -28.13
CA ALA A 190 -15.60 11.53 -29.05
C ALA A 190 -15.86 10.23 -28.25
N SER A 191 -16.95 9.55 -28.65
CA SER A 191 -17.47 8.24 -28.21
C SER A 191 -16.44 7.10 -28.30
N VAL A 192 -16.58 5.92 -27.68
CA VAL A 192 -17.58 4.87 -27.97
C VAL A 192 -17.59 3.80 -26.85
N ALA A 193 -18.81 3.45 -26.42
CA ALA A 193 -19.42 2.16 -26.04
C ALA A 193 -18.63 0.94 -25.46
N ASP A 194 -19.27 0.39 -24.43
CA ASP A 194 -19.49 -1.04 -24.10
C ASP A 194 -18.31 -1.96 -23.73
N VAL A 195 -18.06 -2.10 -22.41
CA VAL A 195 -18.02 -3.40 -21.72
C VAL A 195 -18.46 -3.20 -20.27
N GLU A 196 -19.65 -3.69 -19.95
CA GLU A 196 -20.27 -3.66 -18.63
C GLU A 196 -20.14 -5.06 -18.00
N GLN A 197 -19.16 -5.26 -17.11
CA GLN A 197 -19.21 -6.33 -16.11
C GLN A 197 -18.28 -6.06 -14.91
N THR A 198 -18.90 -5.87 -13.75
CA THR A 198 -18.35 -5.86 -12.38
C THR A 198 -17.12 -4.97 -12.15
N ARG A 199 -17.35 -3.65 -12.22
CA ARG A 199 -16.46 -2.64 -11.65
C ARG A 199 -16.91 -2.36 -10.22
N GLU A 200 -16.33 -3.06 -9.24
CA GLU A 200 -16.32 -2.55 -7.87
C GLU A 200 -15.56 -1.21 -7.90
N GLU A 201 -16.29 -0.13 -7.64
CA GLU A 201 -15.76 1.23 -7.58
C GLU A 201 -14.75 1.31 -6.44
N TYR A 202 -13.45 1.26 -6.78
CA TYR A 202 -12.40 1.68 -5.87
C TYR A 202 -12.51 3.19 -5.68
N GLY A 203 -13.11 3.55 -4.56
CA GLY A 203 -13.41 4.90 -4.14
C GLY A 203 -12.17 5.78 -3.98
N ASP A 204 -12.42 7.04 -4.25
CA ASP A 204 -11.54 8.19 -4.16
C ASP A 204 -10.71 8.26 -2.85
N SER A 205 -9.45 8.66 -2.99
CA SER A 205 -8.39 8.76 -1.98
C SER A 205 -8.65 9.85 -0.90
N THR A 206 -9.87 10.36 -0.81
CA THR A 206 -10.27 11.47 0.08
C THR A 206 -11.01 11.02 1.34
N THR A 207 -11.24 9.70 1.49
CA THR A 207 -12.05 9.11 2.56
C THR A 207 -11.27 8.66 3.79
N GLU A 208 -9.92 8.62 3.75
CA GLU A 208 -9.07 8.12 4.83
C GLU A 208 -9.29 8.85 6.17
N SER A 209 -9.62 10.15 6.13
CA SER A 209 -9.86 10.98 7.32
C SER A 209 -11.29 11.57 7.31
N SER A 210 -12.28 10.77 6.94
CA SER A 210 -13.67 11.17 7.11
C SER A 210 -14.02 11.22 8.62
N PRO A 211 -14.71 12.27 9.10
CA PRO A 211 -15.09 12.40 10.51
C PRO A 211 -15.84 11.19 11.05
N GLU A 212 -16.62 10.50 10.20
CA GLU A 212 -17.36 9.29 10.53
C GLU A 212 -16.45 8.11 10.92
N ILE A 213 -15.34 7.92 10.20
CA ILE A 213 -14.38 6.85 10.49
C ILE A 213 -13.68 7.11 11.82
N LEU A 214 -13.28 8.36 12.07
CA LEU A 214 -12.66 8.77 13.34
C LEU A 214 -13.62 8.59 14.52
N ALA A 215 -14.89 8.95 14.35
CA ALA A 215 -15.93 8.73 15.36
C ALA A 215 -16.12 7.25 15.68
N ARG A 216 -16.16 6.38 14.67
CA ARG A 216 -16.27 4.93 14.86
C ARG A 216 -15.06 4.33 15.59
N CYS A 217 -13.85 4.82 15.29
CA CYS A 217 -12.66 4.47 16.04
C CYS A 217 -12.76 4.94 17.51
N ALA A 218 -13.21 6.17 17.75
CA ALA A 218 -13.38 6.72 19.10
C ALA A 218 -14.39 5.91 19.92
N GLU A 219 -15.55 5.56 19.36
CA GLU A 219 -16.55 4.70 20.00
C GLU A 219 -15.98 3.34 20.43
N PHE A 220 -15.12 2.75 19.60
CA PHE A 220 -14.43 1.52 19.96
C PHE A 220 -13.50 1.74 21.16
N PHE A 221 -12.68 2.79 21.16
CA PHE A 221 -11.80 3.11 22.30
C PHE A 221 -12.58 3.37 23.61
N ILE A 222 -13.76 4.01 23.54
CA ILE A 222 -14.65 4.21 24.71
C ILE A 222 -15.07 2.87 25.31
N LYS A 223 -15.46 1.88 24.47
CA LYS A 223 -15.85 0.54 24.94
C LYS A 223 -14.70 -0.17 25.67
N HIS A 224 -13.46 0.11 25.29
CA HIS A 224 -12.26 -0.46 25.91
C HIS A 224 -11.67 0.43 27.04
N ASN A 225 -12.41 1.44 27.52
CA ASN A 225 -12.00 2.37 28.58
C ASN A 225 -10.76 3.23 28.24
N LEU A 226 -10.47 3.41 26.95
CA LEU A 226 -9.36 4.23 26.47
C LEU A 226 -9.86 5.61 26.08
N TYR A 227 -10.29 6.35 27.08
CA TYR A 227 -10.95 7.64 26.90
C TYR A 227 -9.98 8.70 26.34
N ASP A 228 -8.70 8.66 26.69
CA ASP A 228 -7.70 9.62 26.21
C ASP A 228 -7.59 9.61 24.68
N LYS A 229 -7.49 8.41 24.09
CA LYS A 229 -7.44 8.22 22.63
C LYS A 229 -8.77 8.58 21.97
N ALA A 230 -9.89 8.24 22.59
CA ALA A 230 -11.21 8.58 22.08
C ALA A 230 -11.44 10.11 22.01
N VAL A 231 -11.05 10.84 23.07
CA VAL A 231 -11.11 12.32 23.10
C VAL A 231 -10.25 12.91 21.99
N HIS A 232 -9.02 12.43 21.83
CA HIS A 232 -8.13 12.91 20.78
C HIS A 232 -8.72 12.72 19.37
N LEU A 233 -9.35 11.56 19.12
CA LEU A 233 -10.01 11.28 17.84
C LEU A 233 -11.24 12.16 17.60
N TYR A 234 -12.06 12.44 18.62
CA TYR A 234 -13.21 13.36 18.49
C TYR A 234 -12.77 14.81 18.28
N ILE A 235 -11.71 15.26 18.95
CA ILE A 235 -11.11 16.57 18.70
C ILE A 235 -10.63 16.65 17.25
N THR A 236 -9.95 15.59 16.76
CA THR A 236 -9.45 15.53 15.39
C THR A 236 -10.57 15.46 14.35
N SER A 237 -11.71 14.83 14.68
CA SER A 237 -12.89 14.78 13.80
C SER A 237 -13.69 16.09 13.82
N GLY A 238 -13.37 17.04 14.70
CA GLY A 238 -14.09 18.30 14.89
C GLY A 238 -15.35 18.18 15.76
N ASP A 239 -15.57 17.04 16.41
CA ASP A 239 -16.70 16.82 17.33
C ASP A 239 -16.30 17.17 18.76
N TYR A 240 -16.20 18.48 19.02
CA TYR A 240 -15.79 18.98 20.33
C TYR A 240 -16.84 18.77 21.42
N GLU A 241 -18.11 18.64 21.06
CA GLU A 241 -19.21 18.51 22.01
C GLU A 241 -19.14 17.14 22.70
N THR A 242 -19.05 16.07 21.91
CA THR A 242 -18.88 14.71 22.44
C THR A 242 -17.54 14.53 23.16
N ALA A 243 -16.46 15.13 22.66
CA ALA A 243 -15.15 15.13 23.32
C ALA A 243 -15.23 15.72 24.75
N LEU A 244 -15.89 16.87 24.91
CA LEU A 244 -16.07 17.54 26.21
C LEU A 244 -16.96 16.75 27.16
N GLU A 245 -18.05 16.17 26.65
CA GLU A 245 -18.93 15.31 27.43
C GLU A 245 -18.18 14.07 27.95
N LEU A 246 -17.33 13.47 27.11
CA LEU A 246 -16.49 12.33 27.51
C LEU A 246 -15.51 12.72 28.61
N CYS A 247 -14.82 13.87 28.47
CA CYS A 247 -13.91 14.40 29.48
C CYS A 247 -14.62 14.63 30.82
N PHE A 248 -15.83 15.20 30.77
CA PHE A 248 -16.63 15.48 31.97
C PHE A 248 -17.07 14.19 32.68
N ASN A 249 -17.60 13.22 31.93
CA ASN A 249 -18.16 12.00 32.48
C ASN A 249 -17.09 11.04 33.01
N GLN A 250 -15.94 10.94 32.32
CA GLN A 250 -14.90 9.95 32.61
C GLN A 250 -13.68 10.53 33.35
N LYS A 251 -13.72 11.82 33.73
CA LYS A 251 -12.65 12.54 34.44
C LYS A 251 -11.28 12.52 33.72
N VAL A 252 -11.29 12.50 32.39
CA VAL A 252 -10.07 12.63 31.58
C VAL A 252 -9.44 14.00 31.83
N ILE A 253 -8.12 14.04 32.01
CA ILE A 253 -7.40 15.29 32.21
C ILE A 253 -7.28 15.97 30.84
N ILE A 254 -7.88 17.15 30.71
CA ILE A 254 -7.70 17.99 29.52
C ILE A 254 -6.26 18.52 29.55
N THR A 255 -5.41 18.03 28.66
CA THR A 255 -4.04 18.53 28.50
C THR A 255 -4.05 19.87 27.76
N GLU A 256 -2.97 20.64 27.89
CA GLU A 256 -2.80 21.93 27.21
C GLU A 256 -2.89 21.76 25.68
N GLU A 257 -2.30 20.70 25.13
CA GLU A 257 -2.38 20.34 23.70
C GLU A 257 -3.82 20.02 23.23
N MET A 258 -4.62 19.32 24.04
CA MET A 258 -6.03 19.09 23.77
C MET A 258 -6.84 20.40 23.81
N ALA A 259 -6.54 21.30 24.76
CA ALA A 259 -7.20 22.59 24.85
C ALA A 259 -6.82 23.52 23.68
N GLU A 260 -5.55 23.52 23.27
CA GLU A 260 -5.07 24.30 22.13
C GLU A 260 -5.75 23.85 20.83
N SER A 261 -5.76 22.54 20.53
CA SER A 261 -6.40 21.99 19.33
C SER A 261 -7.89 22.32 19.21
N MET A 262 -8.61 22.43 20.34
CA MET A 262 -10.02 22.87 20.38
C MET A 262 -10.22 24.38 20.17
N THR A 263 -9.15 25.19 20.29
CA THR A 263 -9.21 26.65 20.16
C THR A 263 -8.66 27.19 18.83
N LEU A 264 -8.02 26.34 18.01
CA LEU A 264 -7.39 26.72 16.75
C LEU A 264 -8.36 27.21 15.65
N GLU A 265 -9.68 27.16 15.85
CA GLU A 265 -10.65 27.91 15.01
C GLU A 265 -10.49 29.45 15.12
N LYS A 266 -9.62 29.99 15.98
CA LYS A 266 -9.40 31.43 16.12
C LYS A 266 -8.53 32.12 15.05
N MET A 267 -8.04 31.43 14.01
CA MET A 267 -7.32 32.09 12.90
C MET A 267 -8.14 32.32 11.62
N SER A 268 -9.41 31.93 11.56
CA SER A 268 -10.33 32.38 10.50
C SER A 268 -11.52 33.11 11.10
N VAL A 269 -11.46 34.44 11.09
CA VAL A 269 -12.58 35.31 11.46
C VAL A 269 -13.76 35.03 10.54
N THR A 270 -14.76 34.27 11.02
CA THR A 270 -16.10 34.25 10.42
C THR A 270 -17.20 34.31 11.51
N PRO A 271 -18.39 34.86 11.20
CA PRO A 271 -19.33 35.37 12.21
C PRO A 271 -20.28 34.31 12.80
N ALA A 272 -19.84 33.05 12.96
CA ALA A 272 -20.65 31.97 13.57
C ALA A 272 -20.44 31.83 15.10
N ALA A 273 -19.82 32.83 15.74
CA ALA A 273 -19.26 32.79 17.11
C ALA A 273 -20.26 32.78 18.30
N LYS A 274 -21.55 32.50 18.12
CA LYS A 274 -22.55 32.62 19.21
C LYS A 274 -22.86 31.32 19.97
N LYS A 275 -22.55 30.14 19.42
CA LYS A 275 -22.72 28.86 20.14
C LYS A 275 -21.46 28.47 20.95
N SER A 276 -20.27 28.61 20.36
CA SER A 276 -18.97 28.30 21.01
C SER A 276 -18.68 29.16 22.26
N THR A 277 -19.14 30.41 22.29
CA THR A 277 -18.95 31.34 23.44
C THR A 277 -19.70 30.92 24.70
N LYS A 278 -20.84 30.22 24.58
CA LYS A 278 -21.60 29.70 25.73
C LYS A 278 -20.98 28.43 26.31
N THR A 279 -20.22 27.70 25.50
CA THR A 279 -19.52 26.47 25.90
C THR A 279 -18.18 26.81 26.56
N MET A 280 -17.45 27.80 26.03
CA MET A 280 -16.22 28.34 26.64
C MET A 280 -16.46 29.01 28.00
N SER A 281 -17.61 29.66 28.22
CA SER A 281 -17.95 30.23 29.54
C SER A 281 -18.26 29.15 30.58
N LYS A 282 -18.79 28.00 30.16
CA LYS A 282 -18.95 26.82 31.03
C LYS A 282 -17.61 26.20 31.39
N ILE A 283 -16.67 26.11 30.45
CA ILE A 283 -15.31 25.61 30.70
C ILE A 283 -14.56 26.51 31.70
N LYS A 284 -14.61 27.83 31.49
CA LYS A 284 -13.96 28.80 32.39
C LYS A 284 -14.55 28.77 33.81
N SER A 285 -15.88 28.80 33.93
CA SER A 285 -16.55 28.74 35.24
C SER A 285 -16.37 27.40 35.96
N HIS A 286 -16.14 26.31 35.22
CA HIS A 286 -15.88 25.00 35.81
C HIS A 286 -14.42 24.86 36.29
N ASN A 287 -13.44 25.35 35.52
CA ASN A 287 -12.04 25.39 35.96
C ASN A 287 -11.85 26.29 37.18
N GLU A 288 -12.53 27.44 37.23
CA GLU A 288 -12.54 28.34 38.39
C GLU A 288 -13.15 27.68 39.64
N ARG A 289 -14.25 26.93 39.51
CA ARG A 289 -14.84 26.16 40.64
C ARG A 289 -13.95 25.04 41.13
N ARG A 290 -13.19 24.41 40.24
CA ARG A 290 -12.29 23.31 40.59
C ARG A 290 -11.03 23.80 41.30
N GLN A 291 -10.55 25.00 40.95
CA GLN A 291 -9.44 25.67 41.64
C GLN A 291 -9.80 26.03 43.09
N GLN A 292 -11.06 26.43 43.34
CA GLN A 292 -11.59 26.74 44.67
C GLN A 292 -11.83 25.52 45.57
N LEU A 293 -11.83 24.29 45.05
CA LEU A 293 -11.99 23.05 45.83
C LEU A 293 -10.65 22.41 46.20
N LEU A 294 -9.53 22.97 45.71
CA LEU A 294 -8.17 22.51 45.97
C LEU A 294 -7.40 23.44 46.93
N GLU A 295 -8.02 24.54 47.37
CA GLU A 295 -7.62 25.39 48.51
C GLU A 295 -8.43 25.04 49.76
#